data_AF-A0AAV8CY98-F1
#
_entry.id   AF-A0AAV8CY98-F1
#
_cell.length_a   1.000
_cell.length_b   1.000
_cell.length_c   1.000
_cell.angle_alpha   90.00
_cell.angle_beta   90.00
_cell.angle_gamma   90.00
#
_symmetry.space_group_name_H-M   'P 1'
#
loop_
_entity.id
_entity.type
_entity.pdbx_description
1 polymer ?
#
loop_
_entity_poly.entity_id
_entity_poly.type
_entity_poly.pdbx_seq_one_letter_code
_entity_poly.pdbx_strand_id
1 'polypeptide(L)'
;MISTISSTRFPQLLAQIHNNNKLKHFQFYCYAPIRNAPLSAVSTTNSTCVASNFENQIHEIERLCEQSNIEAAILLTEQLIKDGFSIPLQTLLLLLQCCAGSRSLASVQRAHYLITRSQPKTSTLVFSYLALIYYKLGGSTDARQLLDKMLQKPRPGNKRRETYEKVRELHREIREIGYVPDTRYVLQDIDKEAKEQSLMYHSERLAIAFGLISTPPGTTLRIMKNLRICGDCHNAVKLI
;
A
#
# COMPACT_ATOMS: atom_id res chain seq x y z
N MET A 1 -4.65 -10.24 -24.78
CA MET A 1 -5.15 -9.17 -25.67
C MET A 1 -5.01 -7.86 -24.91
N ILE A 2 -4.41 -6.82 -25.49
CA ILE A 2 -4.15 -5.53 -24.82
C ILE A 2 -5.21 -4.54 -25.29
N SER A 3 -5.92 -3.91 -24.36
CA SER A 3 -6.81 -2.78 -24.65
C SER A 3 -6.16 -1.52 -24.07
N THR A 4 -5.92 -0.54 -24.94
CA THR A 4 -5.37 0.77 -24.57
C THR A 4 -6.52 1.77 -24.56
N ILE A 5 -6.69 2.50 -23.45
CA ILE A 5 -7.73 3.53 -23.30
C ILE A 5 -7.02 4.84 -22.95
N SER A 6 -7.32 5.90 -23.70
CA SER A 6 -6.84 7.27 -23.46
C SER A 6 -7.95 8.04 -22.76
N SER A 7 -7.68 8.53 -21.54
CA SER A 7 -8.62 9.33 -20.76
C SER A 7 -8.69 10.77 -21.31
N THR A 8 -9.40 11.00 -22.40
CA THR A 8 -9.71 12.34 -22.93
C THR A 8 -11.22 12.48 -23.20
N ARG A 9 -11.87 13.45 -22.54
CA ARG A 9 -13.27 13.83 -22.77
C ARG A 9 -13.51 14.22 -24.25
N PHE A 10 -14.60 13.72 -24.84
CA PHE A 10 -15.17 14.12 -26.15
C PHE A 10 -15.60 15.61 -26.18
N PRO A 11 -15.81 16.26 -27.35
CA PRO A 11 -16.03 15.67 -28.70
C PRO A 11 -15.20 16.25 -29.88
N GLN A 12 -14.94 15.45 -30.93
CA GLN A 12 -15.17 15.75 -32.37
C GLN A 12 -14.50 14.77 -33.35
N LEU A 13 -15.32 14.34 -34.33
CA LEU A 13 -15.07 13.95 -35.73
C LEU A 13 -14.11 12.81 -36.15
N LEU A 14 -14.71 11.95 -37.00
CA LEU A 14 -14.12 11.01 -37.95
C LEU A 14 -13.14 11.66 -38.94
N ALA A 15 -11.91 11.14 -39.07
CA ALA A 15 -11.15 11.05 -40.33
C ALA A 15 -9.93 10.10 -40.17
N GLN A 16 -9.59 9.42 -41.26
CA GLN A 16 -8.61 8.32 -41.46
C GLN A 16 -7.19 8.64 -40.94
N ILE A 17 -6.33 7.67 -40.58
CA ILE A 17 -5.43 6.98 -41.52
C ILE A 17 -4.79 5.73 -40.88
N HIS A 18 -4.69 4.71 -41.73
CA HIS A 18 -3.98 3.44 -41.64
C HIS A 18 -2.49 3.49 -41.20
N ASN A 19 -2.00 2.30 -40.83
CA ASN A 19 -0.59 1.87 -40.84
C ASN A 19 0.35 2.45 -39.78
N ASN A 20 0.70 1.63 -38.77
CA ASN A 20 1.95 0.86 -38.90
C ASN A 20 2.12 -0.19 -37.80
N ASN A 21 2.42 -1.40 -38.28
CA ASN A 21 3.14 -2.43 -37.55
C ASN A 21 4.50 -1.88 -37.10
N LYS A 22 4.74 -1.78 -35.79
CA LYS A 22 5.95 -2.22 -35.07
C LYS A 22 6.03 -1.55 -33.71
N LEU A 23 6.32 -2.38 -32.70
CA LEU A 23 7.05 -2.17 -31.44
C LEU A 23 6.45 -3.19 -30.46
N LYS A 24 6.75 -4.49 -30.61
CA LYS A 24 7.86 -5.20 -29.94
C LYS A 24 8.06 -4.72 -28.50
N HIS A 25 7.76 -5.61 -27.54
CA HIS A 25 8.07 -5.67 -26.10
C HIS A 25 8.37 -4.35 -25.36
N PHE A 26 7.80 -4.05 -24.20
CA PHE A 26 8.34 -4.53 -22.91
C PHE A 26 7.29 -4.43 -21.77
N GLN A 27 7.52 -5.25 -20.74
CA GLN A 27 6.84 -5.34 -19.45
C GLN A 27 6.81 -4.00 -18.69
N PHE A 28 5.81 -3.83 -17.83
CA PHE A 28 6.00 -3.06 -16.60
C PHE A 28 5.45 -3.84 -15.41
N TYR A 29 6.40 -4.30 -14.60
CA TYR A 29 6.24 -4.55 -13.18
C TYR A 29 6.26 -3.20 -12.45
N CYS A 30 5.41 -3.02 -11.44
CA CYS A 30 5.60 -1.97 -10.46
C CYS A 30 6.59 -2.46 -9.40
N TYR A 31 7.88 -2.19 -9.59
CA TYR A 31 8.83 -2.09 -8.47
C TYR A 31 9.48 -0.72 -8.52
N ALA A 32 9.39 0.02 -7.42
CA ALA A 32 10.14 1.26 -7.23
C ALA A 32 11.65 0.94 -7.21
N PRO A 33 12.51 1.73 -7.87
CA PRO A 33 13.94 1.47 -7.90
C PRO A 33 14.57 1.73 -6.53
N ILE A 34 15.14 0.68 -5.93
CA ILE A 34 16.20 0.80 -4.93
C ILE A 34 17.44 1.28 -5.69
N ARG A 35 17.93 2.49 -5.38
CA ARG A 35 19.20 2.99 -5.92
C ARG A 35 20.33 2.17 -5.31
N ASN A 36 20.89 1.23 -6.07
CA ASN A 36 22.22 0.71 -5.79
C ASN A 36 23.23 1.72 -6.36
N ALA A 37 23.93 2.44 -5.49
CA ALA A 37 25.11 3.21 -5.86
C ALA A 37 26.32 2.28 -6.00
N PRO A 38 27.23 2.52 -6.96
CA PRO A 38 28.36 1.63 -7.23
C PRO A 38 29.41 1.70 -6.12
N LEU A 39 29.94 0.53 -5.76
CA LEU A 39 31.18 0.37 -4.99
C LEU A 39 32.36 0.85 -5.84
N SER A 40 32.92 2.01 -5.51
CA SER A 40 34.28 2.38 -5.89
C SER A 40 35.08 2.65 -4.63
N ALA A 41 36.22 1.97 -4.55
CA ALA A 41 37.14 1.94 -3.42
C ALA A 41 37.49 3.34 -2.88
N VAL A 42 37.31 3.52 -1.57
CA VAL A 42 38.09 4.46 -0.78
C VAL A 42 38.59 3.69 0.44
N SER A 43 39.90 3.44 0.44
CA SER A 43 40.62 2.93 1.61
C SER A 43 40.70 4.06 2.64
N THR A 44 39.98 3.96 3.76
CA THR A 44 40.33 4.70 4.97
C THR A 44 39.89 3.93 6.21
N THR A 45 40.84 3.66 7.08
CA THR A 45 40.89 2.65 8.14
C THR A 45 40.09 2.94 9.42
N ASN A 46 38.92 3.59 9.34
CA ASN A 46 38.12 3.98 10.53
C ASN A 46 36.72 3.34 10.65
N SER A 47 36.29 2.48 9.71
CA SER A 47 34.90 2.00 9.66
C SER A 47 34.62 0.72 10.46
N THR A 48 35.63 -0.06 10.86
CA THR A 48 35.45 -1.34 11.55
C THR A 48 35.19 -1.18 13.06
N CYS A 49 35.72 -0.12 13.68
CA CYS A 49 35.55 0.15 15.11
C CYS A 49 34.17 0.74 15.45
N VAL A 50 33.58 1.54 14.55
CA VAL A 50 32.25 2.15 14.78
C VAL A 50 31.14 1.10 14.66
N ALA A 51 31.25 0.19 13.69
CA ALA A 51 30.29 -0.91 13.52
C ALA A 51 30.31 -1.88 14.71
N SER A 52 31.50 -2.27 15.18
CA SER A 52 31.65 -3.14 16.36
C SER A 52 31.19 -2.46 17.66
N ASN A 53 31.44 -1.16 17.83
CA ASN A 53 30.93 -0.41 18.98
C ASN A 53 29.39 -0.32 18.97
N PHE A 54 28.78 -0.13 17.81
CA PHE A 54 27.32 -0.08 17.67
C PHE A 54 26.66 -1.44 17.95
N GLU A 55 27.22 -2.54 17.43
CA GLU A 55 26.74 -3.90 17.74
C GLU A 55 26.86 -4.23 19.23
N ASN A 56 27.96 -3.83 19.88
CA ASN A 56 28.12 -3.96 21.33
C ASN A 56 27.07 -3.16 22.11
N GLN A 57 26.72 -1.96 21.64
CA GLN A 57 25.68 -1.12 22.26
C GLN A 57 24.27 -1.70 22.05
N ILE A 58 23.99 -2.35 20.93
CA ILE A 58 22.74 -3.10 20.71
C ILE A 58 22.66 -4.27 21.70
N HIS A 59 23.72 -5.07 21.82
CA HIS A 59 23.75 -6.18 22.77
C HIS A 59 23.64 -5.72 24.24
N GLU A 60 24.15 -4.53 24.56
CA GLU A 60 23.96 -3.94 25.89
C GLU A 60 22.49 -3.58 26.14
N ILE A 61 21.77 -3.04 25.15
CA ILE A 61 20.33 -2.78 25.26
C ILE A 61 19.56 -4.08 25.54
N GLU A 62 19.89 -5.16 24.83
CA GLU A 62 19.26 -6.48 25.01
C GLU A 62 19.51 -7.02 26.43
N ARG A 63 20.76 -6.92 26.92
CA ARG A 63 21.13 -7.34 28.27
C ARG A 63 20.42 -6.53 29.35
N LEU A 64 20.34 -5.20 29.21
CA LEU A 64 19.63 -4.33 30.15
C LEU A 64 18.13 -4.65 30.19
N CYS A 65 17.55 -5.02 29.04
CA CYS A 65 16.18 -5.49 28.93
C CYS A 65 15.94 -6.81 29.69
N GLU A 66 16.87 -7.78 29.60
CA GLU A 66 16.81 -9.04 30.34
C GLU A 66 16.95 -8.85 31.86
N GLN A 67 17.78 -7.89 32.28
CA GLN A 67 17.97 -7.53 33.69
C GLN A 67 16.82 -6.68 34.25
N SER A 68 15.76 -6.41 33.48
CA SER A 68 14.64 -5.52 33.85
C SER A 68 15.05 -4.09 34.18
N ASN A 69 16.25 -3.65 33.76
CA ASN A 69 16.72 -2.27 33.94
C ASN A 69 16.24 -1.40 32.77
N ILE A 70 14.93 -1.15 32.75
CA ILE A 70 14.22 -0.58 31.61
C ILE A 70 14.59 0.89 31.37
N GLU A 71 14.81 1.68 32.42
CA GLU A 71 15.19 3.09 32.26
C GLU A 71 16.58 3.23 31.61
N ALA A 72 17.55 2.41 32.02
CA ALA A 72 18.89 2.42 31.40
C ALA A 72 18.82 1.98 29.93
N ALA A 73 18.01 0.96 29.61
CA ALA A 73 17.82 0.49 28.24
C ALA A 73 17.19 1.58 27.34
N ILE A 74 16.18 2.31 27.84
CA ILE A 74 15.54 3.42 27.13
C ILE A 74 16.55 4.56 26.88
N LEU A 75 17.31 4.96 27.90
CA LEU A 75 18.28 6.06 27.79
C LEU A 75 19.39 5.74 26.78
N LEU A 76 19.91 4.51 26.79
CA LEU A 76 20.90 4.06 25.81
C LEU A 76 20.31 4.06 24.40
N THR A 77 19.09 3.56 24.23
CA THR A 77 18.40 3.57 22.93
C THR A 77 18.13 4.99 22.41
N GLU A 78 17.72 5.91 23.28
CA GLU A 78 17.54 7.33 22.96
C GLU A 78 18.84 7.98 22.51
N GLN A 79 19.94 7.67 23.19
CA GLN A 79 21.25 8.21 22.87
C GLN A 79 21.71 7.76 21.48
N LEU A 80 21.60 6.46 21.17
CA LEU A 80 21.95 5.94 19.84
C LEU A 80 21.11 6.58 18.72
N ILE A 81 19.83 6.82 18.97
CA ILE A 81 18.96 7.50 17.99
C ILE A 81 19.34 8.98 17.83
N LYS A 82 19.75 9.66 18.92
CA LYS A 82 20.27 11.04 18.85
C LYS A 82 21.57 11.12 18.07
N ASP A 83 22.42 10.11 18.21
CA ASP A 83 23.69 9.98 17.49
C ASP A 83 23.50 9.56 16.01
N GLY A 84 22.24 9.34 15.59
CA GLY A 84 21.87 9.09 14.19
C GLY A 84 21.89 7.62 13.78
N PHE A 85 22.07 6.69 14.72
CA PHE A 85 22.05 5.27 14.42
C PHE A 85 20.64 4.73 14.19
N SER A 86 20.51 3.84 13.20
CA SER A 86 19.26 3.14 12.90
C SER A 86 19.16 1.88 13.74
N ILE A 87 18.32 1.89 14.77
CA ILE A 87 18.10 0.72 15.63
C ILE A 87 17.24 -0.33 14.91
N PRO A 88 17.65 -1.61 14.93
CA PRO A 88 16.84 -2.70 14.37
C PRO A 88 15.46 -2.78 15.03
N LEU A 89 14.43 -3.08 14.23
CA LEU A 89 13.06 -3.23 14.73
C LEU A 89 12.97 -4.31 15.82
N GLN A 90 13.76 -5.38 15.71
CA GLN A 90 13.78 -6.47 16.69
C GLN A 90 14.18 -5.97 18.09
N THR A 91 15.23 -5.15 18.19
CA THR A 91 15.71 -4.56 19.45
C THR A 91 14.66 -3.61 20.05
N LEU A 92 13.96 -2.83 19.21
CA LEU A 92 12.89 -1.94 19.66
C LEU A 92 11.65 -2.72 20.16
N LEU A 93 11.33 -3.86 19.55
CA LEU A 93 10.24 -4.73 19.99
C LEU A 93 10.56 -5.42 21.32
N LEU A 94 11.82 -5.86 21.51
CA LEU A 94 12.29 -6.40 22.78
C LEU A 94 12.17 -5.36 23.90
N LEU A 95 12.64 -4.13 23.66
CA LEU A 95 12.50 -3.01 24.60
C LEU A 95 11.02 -2.76 24.95
N LEU A 96 10.14 -2.74 23.95
CA LEU A 96 8.71 -2.56 24.16
C LEU A 96 8.09 -3.68 25.01
N GLN A 97 8.50 -4.94 24.78
CA GLN A 97 8.05 -6.07 25.58
C GLN A 97 8.51 -5.96 27.03
N CYS A 98 9.74 -5.50 27.28
CA CYS A 98 10.22 -5.23 28.64
C CYS A 98 9.45 -4.09 29.31
N CYS A 99 9.18 -2.99 28.60
CA CYS A 99 8.33 -1.89 29.08
C CYS A 99 6.91 -2.33 29.43
N ALA A 100 6.36 -3.34 28.75
CA ALA A 100 5.06 -3.91 29.11
C ALA A 100 5.10 -4.66 30.45
N GLY A 101 6.26 -5.21 30.81
CA GLY A 101 6.50 -5.92 32.08
C GLY A 101 6.64 -5.00 33.30
N SER A 102 7.20 -3.79 33.15
CA SER A 102 7.39 -2.83 34.27
C SER A 102 6.11 -2.22 34.82
N ARG A 103 4.97 -2.41 34.14
CA ARG A 103 3.69 -1.76 34.44
C ARG A 103 3.74 -0.22 34.46
N SER A 104 4.77 0.38 33.88
CA SER A 104 4.93 1.84 33.80
C SER A 104 4.42 2.36 32.46
N LEU A 105 3.39 3.20 32.50
CA LEU A 105 2.85 3.84 31.31
C LEU A 105 3.91 4.74 30.64
N ALA A 106 4.75 5.40 31.42
CA ALA A 106 5.81 6.29 30.93
C ALA A 106 6.87 5.53 30.10
N SER A 107 7.27 4.33 30.52
CA SER A 107 8.23 3.52 29.76
C SER A 107 7.66 3.04 28.42
N VAL A 108 6.36 2.71 28.39
CA VAL A 108 5.65 2.33 27.16
C VAL A 108 5.50 3.53 26.21
N GLN A 109 5.19 4.72 26.74
CA GLN A 109 5.12 5.95 25.94
C GLN A 109 6.48 6.31 25.32
N ARG A 110 7.57 6.17 26.07
CA ARG A 110 8.93 6.37 25.52
C ARG A 110 9.25 5.34 24.45
N ALA A 111 9.03 4.05 24.69
CA ALA A 111 9.27 3.00 23.68
C ALA A 111 8.44 3.24 22.41
N HIS A 112 7.18 3.64 22.54
CA HIS A 112 6.30 4.00 21.42
C HIS A 112 6.87 5.21 20.63
N TYR A 113 7.37 6.24 21.31
CA TYR A 113 8.03 7.37 20.66
C TYR A 113 9.26 6.93 19.84
N LEU A 114 10.10 6.05 20.40
CA LEU A 114 11.28 5.52 19.71
C LEU A 114 10.91 4.71 18.46
N ILE A 115 9.92 3.82 18.57
CA ILE A 115 9.42 3.02 17.44
C ILE A 115 8.89 3.92 16.31
N THR A 116 8.08 4.92 16.67
CA THR A 116 7.46 5.82 15.68
C THR A 116 8.51 6.69 14.99
N ARG A 117 9.54 7.14 15.72
CA ARG A 117 10.63 7.97 15.20
C ARG A 117 11.58 7.19 14.30
N SER A 118 11.95 5.97 14.69
CA SER A 118 12.91 5.15 13.92
C SER A 118 12.25 4.43 12.75
N GLN A 119 10.98 4.04 12.87
CA GLN A 119 10.30 3.17 11.91
C GLN A 119 8.85 3.62 11.67
N PRO A 120 8.62 4.75 10.96
CA PRO A 120 7.27 5.32 10.77
C PRO A 120 6.32 4.46 9.92
N LYS A 121 6.85 3.41 9.25
CA LYS A 121 6.06 2.42 8.47
C LYS A 121 5.94 1.07 9.18
N THR A 122 6.14 1.03 10.49
CA THR A 122 6.03 -0.18 11.31
C THR A 122 4.72 -0.92 11.06
N SER A 123 4.78 -2.26 11.14
CA SER A 123 3.64 -3.15 10.88
C SER A 123 2.45 -2.82 11.79
N THR A 124 1.23 -2.90 11.25
CA THR A 124 -0.04 -2.80 12.00
C THR A 124 -0.06 -3.70 13.24
N LEU A 125 0.67 -4.81 13.23
CA LEU A 125 0.81 -5.72 14.37
C LEU A 125 1.49 -5.06 15.58
N VAL A 126 2.52 -4.23 15.36
CA VAL A 126 3.23 -3.52 16.43
C VAL A 126 2.33 -2.51 17.11
N PHE A 127 1.52 -1.81 16.33
CA PHE A 127 0.53 -0.87 16.83
C PHE A 127 -0.64 -1.54 17.55
N SER A 128 -1.07 -2.72 17.06
CA SER A 128 -2.08 -3.53 17.75
C SER A 128 -1.56 -4.01 19.11
N TYR A 129 -0.30 -4.44 19.15
CA TYR A 129 0.38 -4.83 20.38
C TYR A 129 0.55 -3.65 21.36
N LEU A 130 0.98 -2.48 20.88
CA LEU A 130 1.04 -1.25 21.67
C LEU A 130 -0.33 -0.88 22.27
N ALA A 131 -1.40 -0.91 21.47
CA ALA A 131 -2.75 -0.60 21.95
C ALA A 131 -3.20 -1.56 23.07
N LEU A 132 -2.88 -2.85 22.96
CA LEU A 132 -3.15 -3.84 24.01
C LEU A 132 -2.34 -3.55 25.28
N ILE A 133 -1.07 -3.15 25.16
CA ILE A 133 -0.24 -2.76 26.32
C ILE A 133 -0.84 -1.51 26.99
N TYR A 134 -1.17 -0.47 26.23
CA TYR A 134 -1.79 0.74 26.78
C TYR A 134 -3.10 0.44 27.53
N TYR A 135 -3.96 -0.39 26.95
CA TYR A 135 -5.20 -0.82 27.60
C TYR A 135 -4.92 -1.59 28.90
N LYS A 136 -3.97 -2.53 28.88
CA LYS A 136 -3.57 -3.32 30.04
C LYS A 136 -3.00 -2.48 31.18
N LEU A 137 -2.39 -1.33 30.88
CA LEU A 137 -1.83 -0.39 31.86
C LEU A 137 -2.79 0.73 32.27
N GLY A 138 -4.05 0.70 31.83
CA GLY A 138 -5.05 1.72 32.18
C GLY A 138 -4.97 3.02 31.36
N GLY A 139 -4.09 3.09 30.36
CA GLY A 139 -3.97 4.22 29.41
C GLY A 139 -5.01 4.14 28.29
N SER A 140 -6.30 4.11 28.63
CA SER A 140 -7.39 3.93 27.66
C SER A 140 -7.48 5.08 26.64
N THR A 141 -7.16 6.31 27.06
CA THR A 141 -7.06 7.49 26.20
C THR A 141 -5.92 7.39 25.20
N ASP A 142 -4.74 6.94 25.65
CA ASP A 142 -3.56 6.75 24.79
C ASP A 142 -3.78 5.59 23.80
N ALA A 143 -4.38 4.49 24.25
CA ALA A 143 -4.77 3.37 23.39
C ALA A 143 -5.74 3.82 22.30
N ARG A 144 -6.75 4.60 22.68
CA ARG A 144 -7.73 5.16 21.73
C ARG A 144 -7.07 6.13 20.78
N GLN A 145 -6.23 7.04 21.26
CA GLN A 145 -5.51 7.98 20.40
C GLN A 145 -4.55 7.27 19.43
N LEU A 146 -3.91 6.19 19.86
CA LEU A 146 -3.05 5.35 19.02
C LEU A 146 -3.86 4.62 17.94
N LEU A 147 -4.98 4.01 18.34
CA LEU A 147 -5.91 3.36 17.40
C LEU A 147 -6.48 4.40 16.44
N ASP A 148 -6.87 5.57 16.91
CA ASP A 148 -7.35 6.66 16.07
C ASP A 148 -6.25 7.15 15.13
N LYS A 149 -4.99 7.28 15.57
CA LYS A 149 -3.84 7.61 14.70
C LYS A 149 -3.54 6.53 13.65
N MET A 150 -3.72 5.25 14.00
CA MET A 150 -3.67 4.12 13.07
C MET A 150 -4.83 4.12 12.08
N LEU A 151 -6.02 4.53 12.54
CA LEU A 151 -7.24 4.69 11.77
C LEU A 151 -7.31 6.04 11.02
N GLN A 152 -6.38 6.96 11.30
CA GLN A 152 -6.18 8.27 10.66
C GLN A 152 -5.35 8.19 9.38
N LYS A 153 -4.87 7.00 8.98
CA LYS A 153 -4.74 6.77 7.55
C LYS A 153 -6.17 6.90 7.03
N PRO A 154 -6.53 7.92 6.21
CA PRO A 154 -7.86 7.97 5.65
C PRO A 154 -8.12 6.57 5.13
N ARG A 155 -9.20 5.90 5.58
CA ARG A 155 -9.63 4.65 4.97
C ARG A 155 -9.51 4.96 3.47
N PRO A 156 -8.58 4.33 2.72
CA PRO A 156 -8.37 4.72 1.33
C PRO A 156 -9.76 4.60 0.74
N GLY A 157 -10.37 5.73 0.37
CA GLY A 157 -11.82 5.86 0.21
C GLY A 157 -12.28 4.62 -0.52
N ASN A 158 -13.11 3.80 0.14
CA ASN A 158 -13.13 2.34 -0.05
C ASN A 158 -12.99 2.03 -1.55
N LYS A 159 -11.77 1.75 -2.03
CA LYS A 159 -11.50 1.87 -3.48
C LYS A 159 -12.37 0.90 -4.26
N ARG A 160 -12.76 -0.19 -3.59
CA ARG A 160 -13.78 -1.12 -4.03
C ARG A 160 -15.14 -0.45 -4.24
N ARG A 161 -15.67 0.28 -3.24
CA ARG A 161 -16.93 1.03 -3.36
C ARG A 161 -16.86 2.06 -4.49
N GLU A 162 -15.80 2.87 -4.54
CA GLU A 162 -15.61 3.88 -5.59
C GLU A 162 -15.50 3.24 -6.97
N THR A 163 -14.83 2.07 -7.09
CA THR A 163 -14.77 1.31 -8.33
C THR A 163 -16.16 0.83 -8.74
N TYR A 164 -16.96 0.29 -7.81
CA TYR A 164 -18.33 -0.15 -8.11
C TYR A 164 -19.25 1.01 -8.50
N GLU A 165 -19.10 2.17 -7.86
CA GLU A 165 -19.79 3.41 -8.23
C GLU A 165 -19.38 3.86 -9.63
N LYS A 166 -18.08 3.88 -9.92
CA LYS A 166 -17.57 4.27 -11.23
C LYS A 166 -17.97 3.30 -12.34
N VAL A 167 -18.02 2.00 -12.08
CA VAL A 167 -18.57 1.02 -13.05
C VAL A 167 -20.03 1.30 -13.37
N ARG A 168 -20.86 1.64 -12.36
CA ARG A 168 -22.27 1.98 -12.59
C ARG A 168 -22.42 3.26 -13.40
N GLU A 169 -21.59 4.26 -13.11
CA GLU A 169 -21.53 5.52 -13.86
C GLU A 169 -21.18 5.27 -15.33
N LEU A 170 -20.04 4.60 -15.60
CA LEU A 170 -19.62 4.25 -16.97
C LEU A 170 -20.67 3.43 -17.69
N HIS A 171 -21.31 2.47 -17.01
CA HIS A 171 -22.35 1.65 -17.60
C HIS A 171 -23.58 2.46 -18.02
N ARG A 172 -23.97 3.47 -17.22
CA ARG A 172 -25.03 4.41 -17.58
C ARG A 172 -24.63 5.26 -18.79
N GLU A 173 -23.43 5.82 -18.78
CA GLU A 173 -22.90 6.67 -19.87
C GLU A 173 -22.88 5.92 -21.21
N ILE A 174 -22.34 4.69 -21.24
CA ILE A 174 -22.30 3.93 -22.49
C ILE A 174 -23.71 3.54 -22.97
N ARG A 175 -24.67 3.27 -22.06
CA ARG A 175 -26.07 2.99 -22.42
C ARG A 175 -26.73 4.20 -23.08
N GLU A 176 -26.45 5.41 -22.61
CA GLU A 176 -26.97 6.66 -23.19
C GLU A 176 -26.51 6.88 -24.64
N ILE A 177 -25.33 6.37 -25.01
CA ILE A 177 -24.80 6.41 -26.39
C ILE A 177 -25.13 5.15 -27.22
N GLY A 178 -26.03 4.29 -26.74
CA GLY A 178 -26.59 3.18 -27.50
C GLY A 178 -25.95 1.81 -27.24
N TYR A 179 -25.14 1.65 -26.19
CA TYR A 179 -24.67 0.33 -25.77
C TYR A 179 -25.82 -0.55 -25.25
N VAL A 180 -25.93 -1.77 -25.80
CA VAL A 180 -26.88 -2.79 -25.34
C VAL A 180 -26.09 -4.02 -24.88
N PRO A 181 -26.27 -4.51 -23.63
CA PRO A 181 -25.57 -5.69 -23.14
C PRO A 181 -25.93 -6.96 -23.92
N ASP A 182 -24.90 -7.71 -24.33
CA ASP A 182 -25.08 -9.00 -25.01
C ASP A 182 -25.03 -10.16 -24.00
N THR A 183 -26.19 -10.52 -23.47
CA THR A 183 -26.35 -11.56 -22.43
C THR A 183 -25.95 -12.96 -22.87
N ARG A 184 -25.72 -13.20 -24.17
CA ARG A 184 -25.20 -14.48 -24.69
C ARG A 184 -23.80 -14.81 -24.18
N TYR A 185 -23.05 -13.80 -23.69
CA TYR A 185 -21.73 -13.97 -23.08
C TYR A 185 -21.79 -14.38 -21.60
N VAL A 186 -22.98 -14.59 -21.03
CA VAL A 186 -23.17 -15.14 -19.68
C VAL A 186 -23.86 -16.50 -19.79
N LEU A 187 -23.11 -17.57 -19.53
CA LEU A 187 -23.58 -18.95 -19.66
C LEU A 187 -24.42 -19.44 -18.47
N GLN A 188 -24.42 -18.69 -17.36
CA GLN A 188 -25.21 -19.03 -16.19
C GLN A 188 -26.71 -18.95 -16.54
N ASP A 189 -27.48 -19.96 -16.15
CA ASP A 189 -28.92 -19.96 -16.34
C ASP A 189 -29.59 -19.16 -15.23
N ILE A 190 -29.61 -17.84 -15.43
CA ILE A 190 -30.18 -16.83 -14.54
C ILE A 190 -30.99 -15.83 -15.38
N ASP A 191 -31.83 -15.07 -14.70
CA ASP A 191 -32.66 -14.04 -15.32
C ASP A 191 -31.84 -13.04 -16.14
N LYS A 192 -32.47 -12.46 -17.16
CA LYS A 192 -31.80 -11.56 -18.12
C LYS A 192 -31.15 -10.38 -17.40
N GLU A 193 -31.84 -9.79 -16.44
CA GLU A 193 -31.36 -8.66 -15.64
C GLU A 193 -30.11 -9.05 -14.83
N ALA A 194 -30.09 -10.26 -14.27
CA ALA A 194 -28.94 -10.79 -13.56
C ALA A 194 -27.75 -11.05 -14.51
N LYS A 195 -28.00 -11.51 -15.74
CA LYS A 195 -26.96 -11.62 -16.78
C LYS A 195 -26.39 -10.26 -17.14
N GLU A 196 -27.22 -9.25 -17.34
CA GLU A 196 -26.76 -7.88 -17.62
C GLU A 196 -25.90 -7.33 -16.48
N GLN A 197 -26.32 -7.56 -15.23
CA GLN A 197 -25.56 -7.14 -14.06
C GLN A 197 -24.22 -7.87 -13.95
N SER A 198 -24.18 -9.16 -14.29
CA SER A 198 -22.92 -9.92 -14.35
C SER A 198 -21.95 -9.32 -15.37
N LEU A 199 -22.42 -9.00 -16.58
CA LEU A 199 -21.59 -8.35 -17.62
C LEU A 199 -21.03 -7.01 -17.15
N MET A 200 -21.85 -6.22 -16.44
CA MET A 200 -21.42 -4.94 -15.88
C MET A 200 -20.23 -5.07 -14.93
N TYR A 201 -20.16 -6.15 -14.16
CA TYR A 201 -19.10 -6.39 -13.17
C TYR A 201 -18.01 -7.35 -13.64
N HIS A 202 -17.87 -7.58 -14.95
CA HIS A 202 -16.69 -8.28 -15.46
C HIS A 202 -15.38 -7.58 -15.07
N SER A 203 -14.34 -8.38 -14.86
CA SER A 203 -13.02 -7.95 -14.37
C SER A 203 -12.41 -6.81 -15.18
N GLU A 204 -12.67 -6.77 -16.48
CA GLU A 204 -12.18 -5.75 -17.42
C GLU A 204 -12.76 -4.38 -17.09
N ARG A 205 -14.08 -4.31 -16.83
CA ARG A 205 -14.77 -3.06 -16.49
C ARG A 205 -14.37 -2.56 -15.12
N LEU A 206 -14.23 -3.47 -14.16
CA LEU A 206 -13.71 -3.15 -12.83
C LEU A 206 -12.28 -2.61 -12.90
N ALA A 207 -11.42 -3.22 -13.73
CA ALA A 207 -10.04 -2.76 -13.90
C ALA A 207 -9.95 -1.36 -14.52
N ILE A 208 -10.80 -1.07 -15.51
CA ILE A 208 -10.88 0.26 -16.14
C ILE A 208 -11.38 1.29 -15.13
N ALA A 209 -12.49 1.01 -14.46
CA ALA A 209 -13.05 1.91 -13.45
C ALA A 209 -12.04 2.18 -12.32
N PHE A 210 -11.35 1.15 -11.83
CA PHE A 210 -10.31 1.30 -10.82
C PHE A 210 -9.12 2.14 -11.34
N GLY A 211 -8.71 1.92 -12.58
CA GLY A 211 -7.67 2.72 -13.24
C GLY A 211 -8.05 4.19 -13.29
N LEU A 212 -9.25 4.50 -13.77
CA LEU A 212 -9.76 5.87 -13.90
C LEU A 212 -9.85 6.62 -12.56
N ILE A 213 -10.27 5.95 -11.48
CA ILE A 213 -10.31 6.60 -10.15
C ILE A 213 -8.93 6.69 -9.49
N SER A 214 -7.97 5.85 -9.89
CA SER A 214 -6.67 5.75 -9.24
C SER A 214 -5.57 6.53 -9.94
N THR A 215 -5.82 7.07 -11.13
CA THR A 215 -4.84 7.82 -11.91
C THR A 215 -5.34 9.22 -12.27
N PRO A 216 -4.46 10.23 -12.39
CA PRO A 216 -4.84 11.55 -12.87
C PRO A 216 -5.46 11.52 -14.27
N PRO A 217 -6.37 12.46 -14.60
CA PRO A 217 -6.89 12.61 -15.96
C PRO A 217 -5.76 12.74 -17.00
N GLY A 218 -5.97 12.16 -18.19
CA GLY A 218 -4.96 12.14 -19.26
C GLY A 218 -3.90 11.04 -19.10
N THR A 219 -3.91 10.27 -18.01
CA THR A 219 -3.04 9.09 -17.88
C THR A 219 -3.51 7.98 -18.81
N THR A 220 -2.60 7.44 -19.61
CA THR A 220 -2.87 6.27 -20.45
C THR A 220 -3.04 5.02 -19.57
N LEU A 221 -4.19 4.35 -19.70
CA LEU A 221 -4.45 3.08 -19.01
C LEU A 221 -4.20 1.89 -19.93
N ARG A 222 -3.41 0.93 -19.45
CA ARG A 222 -3.16 -0.34 -20.15
C ARG A 222 -3.71 -1.50 -19.33
N ILE A 223 -4.82 -2.09 -19.80
CA ILE A 223 -5.44 -3.24 -19.14
C ILE A 223 -4.94 -4.53 -19.79
N MET A 224 -4.37 -5.42 -18.97
CA MET A 224 -3.84 -6.70 -19.40
C MET A 224 -4.64 -7.83 -18.76
N LYS A 225 -5.14 -8.75 -19.58
CA LYS A 225 -5.83 -9.97 -19.13
C LYS A 225 -5.16 -11.19 -19.76
N ASN A 226 -5.00 -12.25 -18.95
CA ASN A 226 -4.44 -13.53 -19.38
C ASN A 226 -5.46 -14.37 -20.17
N LEU A 227 -6.74 -14.03 -20.06
CA LEU A 227 -7.84 -14.64 -20.80
C LEU A 227 -8.31 -13.73 -21.93
N ARG A 228 -8.98 -14.33 -22.92
CA ARG A 228 -9.67 -13.58 -23.97
C ARG A 228 -10.75 -12.69 -23.34
N ILE A 229 -10.79 -11.43 -23.76
CA ILE A 229 -11.84 -10.50 -23.38
C ILE A 229 -13.19 -10.98 -23.93
N CYS A 230 -14.24 -10.90 -23.12
CA CYS A 230 -15.59 -11.27 -23.56
C CYS A 230 -16.05 -10.34 -24.70
N GLY A 231 -16.88 -10.82 -25.63
CA GLY A 231 -17.28 -10.01 -26.79
C GLY A 231 -18.07 -8.76 -26.40
N ASP A 232 -18.95 -8.89 -25.41
CA ASP A 232 -19.65 -7.77 -24.79
C ASP A 232 -18.69 -6.73 -24.19
N CYS A 233 -17.71 -7.19 -23.40
CA CYS A 233 -16.68 -6.37 -22.78
C CYS A 233 -15.87 -5.63 -23.83
N HIS A 234 -15.51 -6.31 -24.92
CA HIS A 234 -14.77 -5.72 -26.03
C HIS A 234 -15.57 -4.60 -26.72
N ASN A 235 -16.89 -4.72 -26.81
CA ASN A 235 -17.74 -3.68 -27.36
C ASN A 235 -17.91 -2.52 -26.38
N ALA A 236 -18.13 -2.79 -25.10
CA ALA A 236 -18.24 -1.76 -24.06
C ALA A 236 -16.96 -0.92 -23.94
N VAL A 237 -15.78 -1.55 -24.01
CA VAL A 237 -14.49 -0.85 -23.90
C VAL A 237 -14.23 0.13 -25.05
N LYS A 238 -14.84 -0.06 -26.22
CA LYS A 238 -14.72 0.90 -27.34
C LYS A 238 -15.50 2.20 -27.08
N LEU A 239 -16.43 2.17 -26.12
CA LEU A 239 -17.35 3.26 -25.80
C LEU A 239 -16.95 4.00 -24.51
N ILE A 240 -15.98 3.46 -23.76
CA ILE A 240 -15.37 4.06 -22.56
C ILE A 240 -14.08 4.76 -22.97
#